data_AF-A0A5C4XDY6-F1
#
_entry.id   AF-A0A5C4XDY6-F1
#
_cell.length_a   1.000
_cell.length_b   1.000
_cell.length_c   1.000
_cell.angle_alpha   90.00
_cell.angle_beta   90.00
_cell.angle_gamma   90.00
#
_symmetry.space_group_name_H-M   'P 1'
#
loop_
_entity.id
_entity.type
_entity.pdbx_description
1 polymer ?
#
loop_
_entity_poly.entity_id
_entity_poly.type
_entity_poly.pdbx_seq_one_letter_code
_entity_poly.pdbx_strand_id
1 'polypeptide(L)'
;MNDFTPQLLHRTLLSVTNPNSRRKHIIALRSLFSDIDWIKQFRIPKATARVYDLPSEETLRFTLALCPYELYGLMMMYAGLRSGEACAITRKDVKGNVLKVSAQRYDNGTLTQAKTTGEVIIPNWLADRIKVMEERTVTSGQIRESFRRYGVKTGIHLSPHMLRHWYATMMVNRRINPEIARRQMRHSDLKTTLNFYAQVSKNDIDDVVKDLFER
;
A
#
# COMPACT_ATOMS: atom_id res chain seq x y z
N MET A 1 -12.38 -5.25 -41.36
CA MET A 1 -12.52 -5.31 -39.89
C MET A 1 -11.57 -6.39 -39.40
N ASN A 2 -10.66 -6.10 -38.47
CA ASN A 2 -9.80 -7.14 -37.91
C ASN A 2 -10.68 -8.06 -37.08
N ASP A 3 -10.85 -9.31 -37.54
CA ASP A 3 -11.56 -10.31 -36.77
C ASP A 3 -10.86 -10.51 -35.43
N PHE A 4 -11.63 -10.36 -34.35
CA PHE A 4 -11.16 -10.60 -33.00
C PHE A 4 -10.89 -12.11 -32.84
N THR A 5 -9.64 -12.50 -33.07
CA THR A 5 -9.21 -13.91 -33.12
C THR A 5 -8.39 -14.31 -31.88
N PRO A 6 -8.38 -15.61 -31.52
CA PRO A 6 -7.51 -16.13 -30.47
C PRO A 6 -6.03 -15.77 -30.66
N GLN A 7 -5.55 -15.79 -31.91
CA GLN A 7 -4.17 -15.52 -32.28
C GLN A 7 -3.80 -14.04 -32.05
N LEU A 8 -4.69 -13.12 -32.43
CA LEU A 8 -4.51 -11.70 -32.16
C LEU A 8 -4.45 -11.43 -30.66
N LEU A 9 -5.34 -12.06 -29.88
CA LEU A 9 -5.38 -11.92 -28.43
C LEU A 9 -4.10 -12.44 -27.78
N HIS A 10 -3.66 -13.64 -28.18
CA HIS A 10 -2.44 -14.25 -27.65
C HIS A 10 -1.22 -13.36 -27.90
N ARG A 11 -1.03 -12.88 -29.14
CA ARG A 11 0.06 -11.96 -29.51
C ARG A 11 0.03 -10.67 -28.68
N THR A 12 -1.15 -10.08 -28.52
CA THR A 12 -1.33 -8.83 -27.75
C THR A 12 -1.09 -9.04 -26.26
N LEU A 13 -1.47 -10.19 -25.71
CA LEU A 13 -1.18 -10.51 -24.31
C LEU A 13 0.31 -10.75 -24.09
N LEU A 14 1.03 -11.36 -25.05
CA LEU A 14 2.46 -11.60 -24.95
C LEU A 14 3.30 -10.31 -24.97
N SER A 15 2.84 -9.25 -25.64
CA SER A 15 3.53 -7.94 -25.61
C SER A 15 3.51 -7.29 -24.22
N VAL A 16 2.61 -7.72 -23.33
CA VAL A 16 2.57 -7.26 -21.94
C VAL A 16 3.60 -8.03 -21.11
N THR A 17 4.74 -7.39 -20.88
CA THR A 17 5.91 -7.99 -20.21
C THR A 17 5.66 -8.31 -18.74
N ASN A 18 4.89 -7.47 -18.03
CA ASN A 18 4.57 -7.70 -16.62
C ASN A 18 3.51 -8.82 -16.46
N PRO A 19 3.85 -9.97 -15.83
CA PRO A 19 2.93 -11.10 -15.72
C PRO A 19 1.63 -10.77 -14.97
N ASN A 20 1.72 -9.92 -13.94
CA ASN A 20 0.55 -9.50 -13.16
C ASN A 20 -0.35 -8.54 -13.95
N SER A 21 0.22 -7.67 -14.78
CA SER A 21 -0.56 -6.82 -15.69
C SER A 21 -1.22 -7.64 -16.79
N ARG A 22 -0.49 -8.58 -17.39
CA ARG A 22 -1.03 -9.54 -18.37
C ARG A 22 -2.20 -10.34 -17.81
N ARG A 23 -2.05 -10.85 -16.57
CA ARG A 23 -3.14 -11.52 -15.84
C ARG A 23 -4.39 -10.64 -15.72
N LYS A 24 -4.24 -9.35 -15.35
CA LYS A 24 -5.38 -8.42 -15.24
C LYS A 24 -6.07 -8.21 -16.59
N HIS A 25 -5.30 -8.07 -17.67
CA HIS A 25 -5.87 -7.97 -19.01
C HIS A 25 -6.66 -9.22 -19.39
N ILE A 26 -6.14 -10.43 -19.12
CA ILE A 26 -6.87 -11.69 -19.36
C ILE A 26 -8.20 -11.72 -18.60
N ILE A 27 -8.21 -11.30 -17.32
CA ILE A 27 -9.44 -11.23 -16.52
C ILE A 27 -10.45 -10.25 -17.13
N ALA A 28 -10.00 -9.05 -17.49
CA ALA A 28 -10.85 -8.03 -18.09
C ALA A 28 -11.43 -8.51 -19.44
N LEU A 29 -10.58 -9.09 -20.30
CA LEU A 29 -11.00 -9.63 -21.59
C LEU A 29 -12.04 -10.74 -21.44
N ARG A 30 -11.82 -11.69 -20.52
CA ARG A 30 -12.81 -12.74 -20.22
C ARG A 30 -14.13 -12.20 -19.70
N SER A 31 -14.10 -11.09 -18.96
CA SER A 31 -15.30 -10.45 -18.44
C SER A 31 -16.06 -9.65 -19.50
N LEU A 32 -15.35 -9.00 -20.43
CA LEU A 32 -15.95 -8.18 -21.48
C LEU A 32 -16.51 -9.01 -22.63
N PHE A 33 -15.86 -10.13 -22.95
CA PHE A 33 -16.24 -11.01 -24.06
C PHE A 33 -16.72 -12.37 -23.55
N SER A 34 -17.47 -12.39 -22.45
CA SER A 34 -17.97 -13.61 -21.79
C SER A 34 -18.74 -14.55 -22.71
N ASP A 35 -19.30 -14.00 -23.78
CA ASP A 35 -20.20 -14.67 -24.72
C ASP A 35 -19.42 -15.47 -25.77
N ILE A 36 -18.10 -15.25 -25.87
CA ILE A 36 -17.20 -15.93 -26.79
C ILE A 36 -16.60 -17.16 -26.09
N ASP A 37 -16.98 -18.37 -26.52
CA ASP A 37 -16.59 -19.59 -25.81
C ASP A 37 -15.09 -19.85 -25.75
N TRP A 38 -14.36 -19.55 -26.83
CA TRP A 38 -12.91 -19.77 -26.86
C TRP A 38 -12.16 -18.84 -25.90
N ILE A 39 -12.73 -17.68 -25.50
CA ILE A 39 -12.02 -16.78 -24.57
C ILE A 39 -11.93 -17.39 -23.16
N LYS A 40 -12.91 -18.22 -22.79
CA LYS A 40 -12.95 -18.91 -21.49
C LYS A 40 -11.78 -19.89 -21.35
N GLN A 41 -11.23 -20.37 -22.47
CA GLN A 41 -10.10 -21.30 -22.53
C GLN A 41 -8.76 -20.62 -22.18
N PHE A 42 -8.67 -19.28 -22.23
CA PHE A 42 -7.46 -18.57 -21.79
C PHE A 42 -7.27 -18.74 -20.27
N ARG A 43 -6.23 -19.49 -19.91
CA ARG A 43 -5.85 -19.73 -18.52
C ARG A 43 -5.43 -18.42 -17.86
N ILE A 44 -6.02 -18.13 -16.70
CA ILE A 44 -5.59 -17.01 -15.85
C ILE A 44 -4.36 -17.49 -15.06
N PRO A 45 -3.17 -16.91 -15.28
CA PRO A 45 -1.98 -17.29 -14.53
C PRO A 45 -2.15 -17.01 -13.03
N LYS A 46 -1.44 -17.75 -12.18
CA LYS A 46 -1.32 -17.40 -10.76
C LYS A 46 -0.63 -16.04 -10.65
N ALA A 47 -1.04 -15.24 -9.66
CA ALA A 47 -0.37 -13.98 -9.39
C ALA A 47 1.05 -14.25 -8.90
N THR A 48 2.04 -13.53 -9.43
CA THR A 48 3.41 -13.57 -8.92
C THR A 48 3.48 -12.64 -7.71
N ALA A 49 3.85 -13.17 -6.54
CA ALA A 49 4.07 -12.37 -5.35
C ALA A 49 5.21 -11.37 -5.59
N ARG A 50 5.08 -10.16 -5.07
CA ARG A 50 6.17 -9.18 -5.08
C ARG A 50 7.01 -9.40 -3.84
N VAL A 51 8.31 -9.60 -4.02
CA VAL A 51 9.30 -9.47 -2.95
C VAL A 51 9.70 -8.01 -2.92
N TYR A 52 9.45 -7.34 -1.80
CA TYR A 52 9.86 -5.95 -1.62
C TYR A 52 11.16 -5.95 -0.82
N ASP A 53 12.25 -5.52 -1.44
CA ASP A 53 13.41 -5.05 -0.71
C ASP A 53 13.08 -3.66 -0.16
N LEU A 54 12.77 -3.60 1.14
CA LEU A 54 12.29 -2.40 1.79
C LEU A 54 13.47 -1.61 2.35
N PRO A 55 13.60 -0.30 2.03
CA PRO A 55 14.63 0.53 2.65
C PRO A 55 14.47 0.60 4.18
N SER A 56 15.57 0.86 4.87
CA SER A 56 15.57 1.02 6.33
C SER A 56 14.72 2.22 6.77
N GLU A 57 14.30 2.22 8.04
CA GLU A 57 13.56 3.35 8.63
C GLU A 57 14.31 4.67 8.45
N GLU A 58 15.62 4.64 8.67
CA GLU A 58 16.51 5.80 8.58
C GLU A 58 16.55 6.36 7.16
N THR A 59 16.74 5.52 6.14
CA THR A 59 16.77 5.95 4.74
C THR A 59 15.42 6.53 4.30
N LEU A 60 14.30 5.94 4.75
CA LEU A 60 12.96 6.46 4.48
C LEU A 60 12.75 7.82 5.13
N ARG A 61 13.09 7.98 6.41
CA ARG A 61 12.98 9.25 7.13
C ARG A 61 13.86 10.33 6.50
N PHE A 62 15.11 10.00 6.16
CA PHE A 62 16.03 10.91 5.47
C PHE A 62 15.45 11.39 4.15
N THR A 63 14.98 10.46 3.30
CA THR A 63 14.37 10.83 2.01
C THR A 63 13.12 11.68 2.19
N LEU A 64 12.27 11.35 3.17
CA LEU A 64 11.06 12.12 3.47
C LEU A 64 11.38 13.53 3.98
N ALA A 65 12.43 13.70 4.78
CA ALA A 65 12.85 15.01 5.29
C ALA A 65 13.23 15.99 4.16
N LEU A 66 13.69 15.47 3.01
CA LEU A 66 13.96 16.27 1.81
C LEU A 66 12.68 16.64 1.05
N CYS A 67 11.56 15.97 1.31
CA CYS A 67 10.30 16.15 0.58
C CYS A 67 9.45 17.28 1.20
N PRO A 68 8.83 18.16 0.39
CA PRO A 68 7.89 19.18 0.88
C PRO A 68 6.59 18.59 1.48
N TYR A 69 6.35 17.29 1.27
CA TYR A 69 5.21 16.53 1.80
C TYR A 69 5.63 15.50 2.85
N GLU A 70 6.75 15.72 3.53
CA GLU A 70 7.29 14.87 4.60
C GLU A 70 6.19 14.36 5.55
N LEU A 71 5.41 15.26 6.16
CA LEU A 71 4.39 14.92 7.15
C LEU A 71 3.36 13.92 6.61
N TYR A 72 2.96 14.04 5.34
CA TYR A 72 2.06 13.09 4.70
C TYR A 72 2.70 11.71 4.56
N GLY A 73 3.99 11.66 4.23
CA GLY A 73 4.75 10.41 4.20
C GLY A 73 4.86 9.77 5.58
N LEU A 74 5.12 10.57 6.62
CA LEU A 74 5.16 10.08 8.00
C LEU A 74 3.81 9.54 8.46
N MET A 75 2.69 10.18 8.10
CA MET A 75 1.36 9.62 8.36
C MET A 75 1.15 8.26 7.68
N MET A 76 1.61 8.09 6.43
CA MET A 76 1.55 6.79 5.75
C MET A 76 2.45 5.75 6.42
N MET A 77 3.61 6.18 6.92
CA MET A 77 4.66 5.33 7.50
C MET A 77 4.38 4.91 8.95
N TYR A 78 3.75 5.75 9.78
CA TYR A 78 3.53 5.48 11.21
C TYR A 78 2.07 5.27 11.60
N ALA A 79 1.12 5.70 10.76
CA ALA A 79 -0.31 5.47 10.97
C ALA A 79 -0.92 4.56 9.91
N GLY A 80 -0.08 4.07 8.98
CA GLY A 80 -0.48 3.19 7.90
C GLY A 80 -1.48 3.81 6.94
N LEU A 81 -1.61 5.14 6.83
CA LEU A 81 -2.66 5.75 5.99
C LEU A 81 -2.49 5.43 4.50
N ARG A 82 -3.61 5.33 3.76
CA ARG A 82 -3.59 5.42 2.29
C ARG A 82 -3.30 6.86 1.88
N SER A 83 -2.80 7.07 0.65
CA SER A 83 -2.45 8.42 0.17
C SER A 83 -3.64 9.38 0.24
N GLY A 84 -4.81 8.95 -0.22
CA GLY A 84 -6.02 9.78 -0.19
C GLY A 84 -6.50 10.08 1.23
N GLU A 85 -6.33 9.14 2.17
CA GLU A 85 -6.65 9.35 3.59
C GLU A 85 -5.72 10.39 4.20
N ALA A 86 -4.41 10.27 3.96
CA ALA A 86 -3.42 11.23 4.43
C ALA A 86 -3.69 12.65 3.89
N CYS A 87 -4.10 12.78 2.64
CA CYS A 87 -4.51 14.05 2.01
C CYS A 87 -5.81 14.65 2.58
N ALA A 88 -6.58 13.87 3.34
CA ALA A 88 -7.85 14.28 3.93
C ALA A 88 -7.74 14.61 5.42
N ILE A 89 -6.63 14.23 6.09
CA ILE A 89 -6.41 14.52 7.50
C ILE A 89 -6.28 16.02 7.74
N THR A 90 -6.91 16.48 8.80
CA THR A 90 -6.81 17.83 9.33
C THR A 90 -6.36 17.80 10.79
N ARG A 91 -5.94 18.95 11.32
CA ARG A 91 -5.57 19.07 12.75
C ARG A 91 -6.70 18.69 13.71
N LYS A 92 -7.97 18.80 13.28
CA LYS A 92 -9.17 18.48 14.08
C LYS A 92 -9.38 16.98 14.27
N ASP A 93 -8.74 16.16 13.43
CA ASP A 93 -8.87 14.71 13.47
C ASP A 93 -7.97 14.05 14.53
N VAL A 94 -7.14 14.84 15.22
CA VAL A 94 -6.22 14.36 16.26
C VAL A 94 -6.75 14.71 17.66
N LYS A 95 -6.90 13.69 18.50
CA LYS A 95 -7.20 13.83 19.93
C LYS A 95 -6.19 13.03 20.75
N GLY A 96 -5.31 13.72 21.48
CA GLY A 96 -4.18 13.06 22.14
C GLY A 96 -3.26 12.38 21.11
N ASN A 97 -3.09 11.08 21.22
CA ASN A 97 -2.36 10.22 20.27
C ASN A 97 -3.28 9.40 19.35
N VAL A 98 -4.57 9.72 19.33
CA VAL A 98 -5.57 9.06 18.49
C VAL A 98 -5.82 9.93 17.26
N LEU A 99 -5.68 9.34 16.09
CA LEU A 99 -5.97 9.94 14.80
C LEU A 99 -7.23 9.31 14.20
N LYS A 100 -8.26 10.12 13.99
CA LYS A 100 -9.51 9.70 13.36
C LYS A 100 -9.38 9.74 11.83
N VAL A 101 -9.72 8.65 11.17
CA VAL A 101 -9.68 8.53 9.71
C VAL A 101 -11.10 8.28 9.22
N SER A 102 -11.70 9.29 8.59
CA SER A 102 -13.09 9.22 8.09
C SER A 102 -13.25 9.62 6.63
N ALA A 103 -12.26 10.31 6.06
CA ALA A 103 -12.33 10.87 4.72
C ALA A 103 -11.12 10.48 3.86
N GLN A 104 -11.29 10.62 2.55
CA GLN A 104 -10.22 10.52 1.56
C GLN A 104 -10.38 11.65 0.54
N ARG A 105 -9.24 12.12 0.01
CA ARG A 105 -9.21 13.14 -1.04
C ARG A 105 -8.73 12.52 -2.35
N TYR A 106 -9.52 12.74 -3.41
CA TYR A 106 -9.17 12.33 -4.78
C TYR A 106 -8.23 13.32 -5.46
N ASP A 107 -7.69 12.92 -6.61
CA ASP A 107 -6.74 13.74 -7.37
C ASP A 107 -7.37 15.00 -7.99
N ASN A 108 -8.69 15.01 -8.17
CA ASN A 108 -9.46 16.20 -8.54
C ASN A 108 -9.72 17.16 -7.36
N GLY A 109 -9.18 16.87 -6.17
CA GLY A 109 -9.34 17.68 -4.97
C GLY A 109 -10.61 17.39 -4.15
N THR A 110 -11.55 16.60 -4.68
CA THR A 110 -12.82 16.27 -4.02
C THR A 110 -12.57 15.44 -2.76
N LEU A 111 -13.23 15.84 -1.66
CA LEU A 111 -13.28 15.10 -0.41
C LEU A 111 -14.48 14.15 -0.42
N THR A 112 -14.26 12.89 -0.10
CA THR A 112 -15.33 11.89 0.05
C THR A 112 -15.12 11.06 1.30
N GLN A 113 -16.15 10.35 1.74
CA GLN A 113 -15.99 9.36 2.80
C GLN A 113 -14.95 8.30 2.42
N ALA A 114 -14.09 7.95 3.38
CA ALA A 114 -13.11 6.88 3.18
C ALA A 114 -13.82 5.53 3.05
N LYS A 115 -13.27 4.64 2.21
CA LYS A 115 -13.75 3.24 2.11
C LYS A 115 -13.69 2.48 3.42
N THR A 116 -12.78 2.88 4.31
CA THR A 116 -12.62 2.32 5.65
C THR A 116 -12.47 3.48 6.62
N THR A 117 -13.39 3.60 7.56
CA THR A 117 -13.34 4.57 8.65
C THR A 117 -12.82 3.91 9.92
N GLY A 118 -12.20 4.68 10.80
CA GLY A 118 -11.74 4.18 12.09
C GLY A 118 -10.70 5.08 12.74
N GLU A 119 -10.33 4.74 13.95
CA GLU A 119 -9.30 5.42 14.72
C GLU A 119 -7.99 4.61 14.67
N VAL A 120 -6.87 5.33 14.69
CA VAL A 120 -5.54 4.71 14.83
C VAL A 120 -4.71 5.41 15.86
N ILE A 121 -3.87 4.62 16.52
CA ILE A 121 -2.93 5.14 17.51
C ILE A 121 -1.63 5.52 16.81
N ILE A 122 -1.17 6.75 17.02
CA ILE A 122 0.04 7.28 16.41
C ILE A 122 1.05 7.70 17.49
N PRO A 123 2.36 7.78 17.17
CA PRO A 123 3.32 8.33 18.11
C PRO A 123 2.98 9.78 18.50
N ASN A 124 3.21 10.16 19.77
CA ASN A 124 2.90 11.51 20.26
C ASN A 124 3.55 12.61 19.43
N TRP A 125 4.84 12.44 19.08
CA TRP A 125 5.57 13.40 18.25
C TRP A 125 4.91 13.63 16.88
N LEU A 126 4.24 12.60 16.31
CA LEU A 126 3.54 12.74 15.04
C LEU A 126 2.21 13.46 15.24
N ALA A 127 1.50 13.14 16.32
CA ALA A 127 0.26 13.83 16.69
C ALA A 127 0.49 15.33 16.87
N ASP A 128 1.58 15.71 17.54
CA ASP A 128 1.93 17.11 17.78
C ASP A 128 2.26 17.85 16.48
N ARG A 129 2.98 17.20 15.54
CA ARG A 129 3.23 17.75 14.20
C ARG A 129 1.95 17.93 13.38
N ILE A 130 0.99 17.01 13.49
CA ILE A 130 -0.30 17.13 12.78
C ILE A 130 -1.14 18.26 13.38
N LYS A 131 -1.13 18.46 14.71
CA LYS A 131 -1.89 19.55 15.36
C LYS A 131 -1.47 20.94 14.88
N VAL A 132 -0.18 21.13 14.60
CA VAL A 132 0.38 22.41 14.13
C VAL A 132 0.51 22.48 12.61
N MET A 133 0.01 21.50 11.87
CA MET A 133 0.15 21.50 10.41
C MET A 133 -0.64 22.64 9.76
N GLU A 134 -0.08 23.21 8.70
CA GLU A 134 -0.80 24.13 7.83
C GLU A 134 -1.83 23.39 6.99
N GLU A 135 -3.06 23.90 6.98
CA GLU A 135 -4.14 23.37 6.15
C GLU A 135 -3.94 23.85 4.71
N ARG A 136 -3.56 22.92 3.84
CA ARG A 136 -3.46 23.13 2.40
C ARG A 136 -4.13 21.97 1.66
N THR A 137 -4.75 22.29 0.53
CA THR A 137 -5.28 21.27 -0.36
C THR A 137 -4.13 20.56 -1.07
N VAL A 138 -3.87 19.32 -0.70
CA VAL A 138 -2.83 18.47 -1.29
C VAL A 138 -3.48 17.22 -1.86
N THR A 139 -3.13 16.85 -3.09
CA THR A 139 -3.67 15.66 -3.76
C THR A 139 -2.70 14.48 -3.72
N SER A 140 -3.23 13.26 -3.90
CA SER A 140 -2.40 12.05 -3.95
C SER A 140 -1.42 12.07 -5.12
N GLY A 141 -1.80 12.68 -6.25
CA GLY A 141 -0.94 12.91 -7.41
C GLY A 141 0.29 13.76 -7.09
N GLN A 142 0.11 14.89 -6.39
CA GLN A 142 1.22 15.77 -5.97
C GLN A 142 2.21 15.05 -5.06
N ILE A 143 1.70 14.33 -4.06
CA ILE A 143 2.53 13.54 -3.14
C ILE A 143 3.29 12.46 -3.88
N ARG A 144 2.62 11.71 -4.77
CA ARG A 144 3.23 10.62 -5.53
C ARG A 144 4.37 11.12 -6.40
N GLU A 145 4.16 12.23 -7.11
CA GLU A 145 5.19 12.79 -7.98
C GLU A 145 6.37 13.34 -7.17
N SER A 146 6.10 13.99 -6.04
CA SER A 146 7.16 14.44 -5.13
C SER A 146 7.98 13.26 -4.59
N PHE A 147 7.33 12.23 -4.05
CA PHE A 147 8.01 11.03 -3.55
C PHE A 147 8.83 10.34 -4.62
N ARG A 148 8.32 10.22 -5.85
CA ARG A 148 9.07 9.67 -6.97
C ARG A 148 10.35 10.46 -7.23
N ARG A 149 10.25 11.80 -7.30
CA ARG A 149 11.42 12.68 -7.55
C ARG A 149 12.48 12.54 -6.46
N TYR A 150 12.09 12.63 -5.19
CA TYR A 150 13.03 12.56 -4.08
C TYR A 150 13.58 11.15 -3.84
N GLY A 151 12.77 10.12 -4.08
CA GLY A 151 13.26 8.74 -4.07
C GLY A 151 14.36 8.52 -5.11
N VAL A 152 14.18 8.98 -6.35
CA VAL A 152 15.23 8.91 -7.38
C VAL A 152 16.49 9.65 -6.93
N LYS A 153 16.35 10.84 -6.31
CA LYS A 153 17.49 11.62 -5.80
C LYS A 153 18.29 10.90 -4.72
N THR A 154 17.63 10.12 -3.86
CA THR A 154 18.28 9.38 -2.76
C THR A 154 18.57 7.92 -3.10
N GLY A 155 18.29 7.49 -4.33
CA GLY A 155 18.56 6.13 -4.80
C GLY A 155 17.55 5.07 -4.33
N ILE A 156 16.37 5.46 -3.84
CA ILE A 156 15.32 4.53 -3.41
C ILE A 156 14.02 4.68 -4.21
N HIS A 157 13.28 3.59 -4.37
CA HIS A 157 11.93 3.68 -4.92
C HIS A 157 10.95 4.14 -3.83
N LEU A 158 10.73 5.46 -3.67
CA LEU A 158 9.75 6.00 -2.71
C LEU A 158 8.35 6.14 -3.32
N SER A 159 7.34 5.57 -2.68
CA SER A 159 5.93 5.74 -3.08
C SER A 159 4.97 5.63 -1.89
N PRO A 160 3.75 6.21 -1.97
CA PRO A 160 2.77 6.12 -0.89
C PRO A 160 2.43 4.69 -0.46
N HIS A 161 2.28 3.79 -1.43
CA HIS A 161 1.96 2.39 -1.15
C HIS A 161 3.14 1.66 -0.50
N MET A 162 4.38 2.03 -0.85
CA MET A 162 5.57 1.44 -0.22
C MET A 162 5.66 1.83 1.25
N LEU A 163 5.40 3.09 1.62
CA LEU A 163 5.39 3.52 3.02
C LEU A 163 4.34 2.78 3.86
N ARG A 164 3.12 2.64 3.34
CA ARG A 164 2.08 1.84 4.02
C ARG A 164 2.47 0.36 4.14
N HIS A 165 3.16 -0.18 3.12
CA HIS A 165 3.63 -1.56 3.15
C HIS A 165 4.79 -1.77 4.13
N TRP A 166 5.70 -0.80 4.23
CA TRP A 166 6.74 -0.77 5.26
C TRP A 166 6.13 -0.85 6.65
N TYR A 167 5.09 -0.05 6.93
CA TYR A 167 4.41 -0.09 8.23
C TYR A 167 3.79 -1.46 8.53
N ALA A 168 3.13 -2.08 7.55
CA ALA A 168 2.59 -3.43 7.69
C ALA A 168 3.69 -4.46 7.99
N THR A 169 4.80 -4.39 7.27
CA THR A 169 5.96 -5.29 7.43
C THR A 169 6.60 -5.12 8.80
N MET A 170 6.73 -3.89 9.29
CA MET A 170 7.24 -3.62 10.64
C MET A 170 6.37 -4.26 11.74
N MET A 171 5.04 -4.26 11.59
CA MET A 171 4.16 -4.94 12.53
C MET A 171 4.35 -6.47 12.50
N VAL A 172 4.52 -7.04 11.30
CA VAL A 172 4.79 -8.49 11.15
C VAL A 172 6.13 -8.86 11.77
N ASN A 173 7.20 -8.12 11.46
CA ASN A 173 8.56 -8.38 11.96
C ASN A 173 8.63 -8.27 13.49
N ARG A 174 7.80 -7.41 14.09
CA ARG A 174 7.67 -7.27 15.55
C ARG A 174 6.71 -8.30 16.17
N ARG A 175 6.27 -9.31 15.41
CA ARG A 175 5.35 -10.38 15.83
C ARG A 175 4.07 -9.83 16.49
N ILE A 176 3.58 -8.68 16.01
CA ILE A 176 2.36 -8.08 16.54
C ILE A 176 1.17 -9.01 16.26
N ASN A 177 0.17 -9.02 17.15
CA ASN A 177 -1.02 -9.80 16.93
C ASN A 177 -1.71 -9.38 15.61
N PRO A 178 -2.04 -10.32 14.69
CA PRO A 178 -2.66 -9.99 13.41
C PRO A 178 -3.97 -9.19 13.51
N GLU A 179 -4.76 -9.39 14.56
CA GLU A 179 -5.99 -8.63 14.79
C GLU A 179 -5.70 -7.18 15.19
N ILE A 180 -4.67 -6.95 16.01
CA ILE A 180 -4.19 -5.59 16.33
C ILE A 180 -3.70 -4.90 15.06
N ALA A 181 -2.87 -5.58 14.26
CA ALA A 181 -2.37 -5.05 12.99
C ALA A 181 -3.52 -4.76 12.00
N ARG A 182 -4.55 -5.61 11.94
CA ARG A 182 -5.73 -5.40 11.09
C ARG A 182 -6.51 -4.15 11.50
N ARG A 183 -6.76 -3.97 12.80
CA ARG A 183 -7.45 -2.79 13.35
C ARG A 183 -6.66 -1.52 13.07
N GLN A 184 -5.35 -1.53 13.36
CA GLN A 184 -4.45 -0.40 13.15
C GLN A 184 -4.31 -0.05 11.65
N MET A 185 -4.27 -1.02 10.75
CA MET A 185 -4.25 -0.78 9.30
C MET A 185 -5.62 -0.42 8.72
N ARG A 186 -6.70 -0.55 9.50
CA ARG A 186 -8.08 -0.40 9.06
C ARG A 186 -8.38 -1.30 7.84
N HIS A 187 -7.91 -2.55 7.89
CA HIS A 187 -8.23 -3.55 6.86
C HIS A 187 -9.62 -4.14 7.13
N SER A 188 -10.48 -4.12 6.12
CA SER A 188 -11.81 -4.73 6.17
C SER A 188 -11.75 -6.25 6.28
N ASP A 189 -10.65 -6.87 5.83
CA ASP A 189 -10.47 -8.32 5.82
C ASP A 189 -9.11 -8.71 6.43
N LEU A 190 -9.12 -9.65 7.37
CA LEU A 190 -7.94 -10.23 8.01
C LEU A 190 -7.04 -10.94 7.00
N LYS A 191 -7.59 -11.51 5.92
CA LYS A 191 -6.80 -12.15 4.85
C LYS A 191 -5.78 -11.19 4.23
N THR A 192 -6.14 -9.91 4.11
CA THR A 192 -5.22 -8.88 3.61
C THR A 192 -4.04 -8.72 4.55
N THR A 193 -4.29 -8.78 5.86
CA THR A 193 -3.24 -8.74 6.87
C THR A 193 -2.40 -10.00 6.85
N LEU A 194 -3.02 -11.18 6.80
CA LEU A 194 -2.34 -12.49 6.78
C LEU A 194 -1.45 -12.69 5.55
N ASN A 195 -1.77 -12.09 4.41
CA ASN A 195 -0.88 -12.11 3.24
C ASN A 195 0.50 -11.47 3.52
N PHE A 196 0.59 -10.54 4.47
CA PHE A 196 1.87 -9.99 4.93
C PHE A 196 2.60 -10.97 5.86
N TYR A 197 1.88 -11.69 6.71
CA TYR A 197 2.43 -12.73 7.61
C TYR A 197 2.84 -14.00 6.84
N ALA A 198 2.24 -14.29 5.68
CA ALA A 198 2.54 -15.50 4.92
C ALA A 198 3.90 -15.45 4.19
N GLN A 199 4.61 -14.32 4.21
CA GLN A 199 5.95 -14.19 3.64
C GLN A 199 7.07 -14.65 4.58
N VAL A 200 6.71 -15.17 5.77
CA VAL A 200 7.62 -15.80 6.74
C VAL A 200 8.34 -16.97 6.06
N SER A 201 9.67 -16.90 6.02
CA SER A 201 10.52 -17.88 5.35
C SER A 201 10.78 -19.09 6.27
N LYS A 202 11.28 -20.21 5.74
CA LYS A 202 11.66 -21.38 6.56
C LYS A 202 12.61 -21.02 7.73
N ASN A 203 13.47 -20.02 7.56
CA ASN A 203 14.42 -19.59 8.59
C ASN A 203 13.72 -19.01 9.83
N ASP A 204 12.57 -18.36 9.64
CA ASP A 204 11.80 -17.81 10.76
C ASP A 204 11.14 -18.92 11.61
N ILE A 205 10.85 -20.08 11.01
CA ILE A 205 10.31 -21.24 11.74
C ILE A 205 11.39 -21.83 12.64
N ASP A 206 12.61 -21.99 12.12
CA ASP A 206 13.75 -22.50 12.90
C ASP A 206 14.05 -21.55 14.08
N ASP A 207 14.08 -20.25 13.86
CA ASP A 207 14.30 -19.26 14.93
C ASP A 207 13.17 -19.25 15.98
N VAL A 208 11.92 -19.46 15.56
CA VAL A 208 10.77 -19.57 16.48
C VAL A 208 10.83 -20.86 17.31
N VAL A 209 11.18 -21.99 16.69
CA VAL A 209 11.29 -23.28 17.39
C VAL A 209 12.44 -23.26 18.39
N LYS A 210 13.59 -22.69 18.03
CA LYS A 210 14.71 -22.48 18.95
C LYS A 210 14.32 -21.63 20.15
N ASP A 211 13.66 -20.49 19.92
CA ASP A 211 13.21 -19.60 21.00
C ASP A 211 12.17 -20.25 21.94
N LEU A 212 11.36 -21.17 21.42
CA LEU A 212 10.31 -21.87 22.18
C LEU A 212 10.82 -23.05 23.00
N PHE A 213 11.78 -23.83 22.47
CA PHE A 213 12.13 -25.15 23.02
C PHE A 213 13.62 -25.34 23.31
N GLU A 214 14.50 -24.44 22.86
CA GLU A 214 15.96 -24.54 23.06
C GLU A 214 16.51 -23.43 23.98
N ARG A 215 15.68 -22.87 24.87
CA ARG A 215 16.12 -21.98 25.95
C ARG A 215 16.66 -22.74 27.16
#